data_AF-A0A1G8CZ50-F1
#
_entry.id   AF-A0A1G8CZ50-F1
#
_cell.length_a   1.000
_cell.length_b   1.000
_cell.length_c   1.000
_cell.angle_alpha   90.00
_cell.angle_beta   90.00
_cell.angle_gamma   90.00
#
_symmetry.space_group_name_H-M   'P 1'
#
loop_
_entity.id
_entity.type
_entity.pdbx_description
1 polymer ?
#
loop_
_entity_poly.entity_id
_entity_poly.type
_entity_poly.pdbx_seq_one_letter_code
_entity_poly.pdbx_strand_id
1 'polypeptide(L)'
;MGWADHYRRRDALDAVLRDARRDPSAPLIVDPDVFGSVHELLLALDHRWQNKLTARMEAAALDGQVDEDRVTARLAADEPVLRAVLDAHLPFDSYRTVGMTS
;
A
#
# COMPACT_ATOMS: atom_id res chain seq x y z
N MET A 1 -2.34 -21.73 0.94
CA MET A 1 -1.46 -20.98 1.86
C MET A 1 -1.94 -21.21 3.29
N GLY A 2 -1.03 -21.46 4.23
CA GLY A 2 -1.37 -21.61 5.65
C GLY A 2 -1.12 -20.32 6.43
N TRP A 3 -1.52 -20.29 7.70
CA TRP A 3 -1.29 -19.15 8.60
C TRP A 3 0.17 -18.67 8.63
N ALA A 4 1.13 -19.61 8.59
CA ALA A 4 2.56 -19.29 8.57
C ALA A 4 2.97 -18.45 7.34
N ASP A 5 2.36 -18.71 6.19
CA ASP A 5 2.65 -18.00 4.94
C ASP A 5 2.10 -16.57 4.97
N HIS A 6 0.89 -16.40 5.52
CA HIS A 6 0.30 -15.09 5.76
C HIS A 6 1.18 -14.23 6.69
N TYR A 7 1.68 -14.80 7.80
CA TYR A 7 2.58 -14.07 8.71
C TYR A 7 3.90 -13.71 8.04
N ARG A 8 4.51 -14.63 7.28
CA ARG A 8 5.75 -14.36 6.54
C ARG A 8 5.57 -13.20 5.56
N ARG A 9 4.47 -13.20 4.79
CA ARG A 9 4.18 -12.12 3.84
C ARG A 9 3.98 -10.78 4.54
N ARG A 10 3.30 -10.75 5.69
CA ARG A 10 3.14 -9.54 6.50
C ARG A 10 4.49 -9.02 7.01
N ASP A 11 5.31 -9.91 7.56
CA ASP A 11 6.60 -9.53 8.15
C ASP A 11 7.59 -9.01 7.08
N ALA A 12 7.53 -9.57 5.86
CA ALA A 12 8.27 -9.05 4.71
C ALA A 12 7.83 -7.64 4.30
N LEU A 13 6.52 -7.35 4.26
CA LEU A 13 6.02 -5.99 4.02
C LEU A 13 6.51 -5.01 5.08
N ASP A 14 6.47 -5.41 6.35
CA ASP A 14 6.93 -4.57 7.45
C ASP A 14 8.46 -4.34 7.41
N ALA A 15 9.23 -5.32 6.93
CA ALA A 15 10.67 -5.16 6.71
C ALA A 15 10.96 -4.14 5.60
N VAL A 16 10.27 -4.23 4.46
CA VAL A 16 10.39 -3.26 3.36
C VAL A 16 10.07 -1.85 3.84
N LEU A 17 8.96 -1.66 4.56
CA LEU A 17 8.57 -0.34 5.08
C LEU A 17 9.54 0.18 6.15
N ARG A 18 10.21 -0.71 6.89
CA ARG A 18 11.24 -0.31 7.86
C ARG A 18 12.49 0.21 7.15
N ASP A 19 12.92 -0.46 6.09
CA ASP A 19 14.09 -0.08 5.29
C ASP A 19 13.84 1.23 4.52
N ALA A 20 12.67 1.33 3.87
CA ALA A 20 12.23 2.50 3.10
C ALA A 20 12.02 3.77 3.95
N ARG A 21 12.05 3.68 5.29
CA ARG A 21 11.88 4.83 6.18
C ARG A 21 12.92 5.93 5.92
N ARG A 22 14.15 5.55 5.52
CA ARG A 22 15.23 6.51 5.26
C ARG A 22 15.07 7.19 3.91
N ASP A 23 14.66 6.43 2.90
CA ASP A 23 14.43 6.91 1.54
C ASP A 23 13.33 6.08 0.89
N PRO A 24 12.07 6.56 0.93
CA PRO A 24 10.93 5.85 0.33
C PRO A 24 11.01 5.71 -1.19
N SER A 25 11.85 6.49 -1.85
CA SER A 25 12.03 6.48 -3.31
C SER A 25 13.15 5.55 -3.77
N ALA A 26 13.98 5.07 -2.84
CA ALA A 26 15.04 4.11 -3.15
C ALA A 26 14.48 2.80 -3.71
N PRO A 27 15.27 2.05 -4.51
CA PRO A 27 14.89 0.72 -4.96
C PRO A 27 14.51 -0.18 -3.79
N LEU A 28 13.34 -0.81 -3.87
CA LEU A 28 12.84 -1.70 -2.82
C LEU A 28 13.59 -3.03 -2.83
N ILE A 29 14.00 -3.48 -1.64
CA ILE A 29 14.60 -4.79 -1.45
C ILE A 29 13.48 -5.83 -1.36
N VAL A 30 13.46 -6.77 -2.30
CA VAL A 30 12.44 -7.84 -2.37
C VAL A 30 13.02 -9.14 -1.80
N ASP A 31 12.27 -9.79 -0.92
CA ASP A 31 12.53 -11.17 -0.53
C ASP A 31 11.95 -12.12 -1.61
N PRO A 32 12.80 -12.79 -2.42
CA PRO A 32 12.34 -13.63 -3.52
C PRO A 32 11.61 -14.89 -3.06
N ASP A 33 11.75 -15.30 -1.79
CA ASP A 33 11.02 -16.43 -1.22
C ASP A 33 9.57 -16.05 -0.84
N VAL A 34 9.24 -14.75 -0.85
CA VAL A 34 7.93 -14.22 -0.43
C VAL A 34 7.20 -13.52 -1.58
N PHE A 35 7.91 -12.79 -2.43
CA PHE A 35 7.38 -12.09 -3.59
C PHE A 35 8.20 -12.43 -4.83
N GLY A 36 7.53 -12.82 -5.91
CA GLY A 36 8.19 -13.14 -7.18
C GLY A 36 8.72 -11.92 -7.94
N SER A 37 8.34 -10.70 -7.54
CA SER A 37 8.83 -9.46 -8.15
C SER A 37 8.59 -8.23 -7.28
N VAL A 38 9.26 -7.12 -7.62
CA VAL A 38 8.97 -5.78 -7.07
C VAL A 38 7.52 -5.37 -7.36
N HIS A 39 6.99 -5.71 -8.53
CA HIS A 39 5.60 -5.39 -8.88
C HIS A 39 4.61 -6.11 -7.95
N GLU A 40 4.84 -7.38 -7.65
CA GLU A 40 4.00 -8.14 -6.71
C GLU A 40 4.06 -7.56 -5.28
N LEU A 41 5.25 -7.14 -4.84
CA LEU A 41 5.43 -6.43 -3.57
C LEU A 41 4.62 -5.11 -3.54
N LEU A 42 4.70 -4.31 -4.60
CA LEU A 42 3.97 -3.04 -4.71
C LEU A 42 2.45 -3.25 -4.71
N LEU A 43 1.94 -4.26 -5.43
CA LEU A 43 0.52 -4.63 -5.38
C LEU A 43 0.08 -5.05 -3.98
N ALA A 44 0.92 -5.76 -3.24
CA ALA A 44 0.62 -6.14 -1.86
C ALA A 44 0.61 -4.94 -0.90
N LEU A 45 1.48 -3.96 -1.10
CA LEU A 45 1.49 -2.70 -0.35
C LEU A 45 0.26 -1.85 -0.67
N ASP A 46 -0.12 -1.73 -1.95
CA ASP A 46 -1.34 -1.02 -2.36
C ASP A 46 -2.59 -1.69 -1.79
N HIS A 47 -2.70 -3.01 -1.90
CA HIS A 47 -3.80 -3.76 -1.28
C HIS A 47 -3.88 -3.56 0.24
N ARG A 48 -2.73 -3.51 0.94
CA ARG A 48 -2.68 -3.17 2.38
C ARG A 48 -3.21 -1.77 2.65
N TRP A 49 -2.87 -0.79 1.79
CA TRP A 49 -3.39 0.57 1.88
C TRP A 49 -4.91 0.61 1.65
N GLN A 50 -5.40 0.01 0.56
CA GLN A 50 -6.82 -0.05 0.23
C GLN A 50 -7.64 -0.70 1.35
N ASN A 51 -7.20 -1.82 1.91
CA ASN A 51 -7.89 -2.46 3.03
C ASN A 51 -7.98 -1.55 4.27
N LYS A 52 -6.92 -0.81 4.59
CA LYS A 52 -6.92 0.16 5.70
C LYS A 52 -7.83 1.36 5.41
N LEU A 53 -7.88 1.79 4.15
CA LEU A 53 -8.72 2.90 3.70
C LEU A 53 -10.20 2.50 3.76
N THR A 54 -10.57 1.37 3.15
CA THR A 54 -11.92 0.80 3.19
C THR A 54 -12.42 0.65 4.62
N ALA A 55 -11.63 0.05 5.52
CA ALA A 55 -12.04 -0.11 6.92
C ALA A 55 -12.29 1.24 7.63
N ARG A 56 -11.51 2.29 7.31
CA ARG A 56 -11.72 3.63 7.86
C ARG A 56 -12.94 4.33 7.24
N MET A 57 -13.17 4.12 5.94
CA MET A 57 -14.34 4.65 5.24
C MET A 57 -15.63 4.02 5.78
N GLU A 58 -15.63 2.71 6.01
CA GLU A 58 -16.74 1.99 6.64
C GLU A 58 -17.00 2.51 8.06
N ALA A 59 -15.96 2.72 8.87
CA ALA A 59 -16.10 3.31 10.19
C ALA A 59 -16.68 4.74 10.13
N ALA A 60 -16.16 5.59 9.25
CA ALA A 60 -16.65 6.96 9.08
C ALA A 60 -18.11 7.00 8.58
N ALA A 61 -18.52 6.04 7.76
CA ALA A 61 -19.90 5.93 7.28
C ALA A 61 -20.89 5.60 8.39
N LEU A 62 -20.46 4.85 9.42
CA LEU A 62 -21.28 4.59 10.61
C LEU A 62 -21.49 5.86 11.46
N ASP A 63 -20.51 6.76 11.45
CA ASP A 63 -20.56 8.04 12.18
C ASP A 63 -21.29 9.15 11.41
N GLY A 64 -21.65 8.93 10.13
CA GLY A 64 -22.43 9.85 9.31
C GLY A 64 -21.76 10.20 7.97
N GLN A 65 -21.45 11.48 7.74
CA GLN A 65 -20.93 11.95 6.46
C GLN A 65 -19.45 11.56 6.28
N VAL A 66 -19.18 10.85 5.19
CA VAL A 66 -17.84 10.44 4.77
C VAL A 66 -17.19 11.55 3.97
N ASP A 67 -16.03 12.01 4.44
CA ASP A 67 -15.11 12.87 3.68
C ASP A 67 -13.89 12.03 3.32
N GLU A 68 -13.86 11.53 2.09
CA GLU A 68 -12.83 10.61 1.60
C GLU A 68 -11.44 11.24 1.64
N ASP A 69 -11.32 12.52 1.28
CA ASP A 69 -10.06 13.24 1.28
C ASP A 69 -9.51 13.35 2.71
N ARG A 70 -10.38 13.68 3.67
CA ARG A 70 -10.01 13.74 5.08
C ARG A 70 -9.61 12.37 5.63
N VAL A 71 -10.33 11.31 5.30
CA VAL A 71 -10.01 9.94 5.74
C VAL A 71 -8.67 9.48 5.16
N THR A 72 -8.46 9.72 3.87
CA THR A 72 -7.23 9.41 3.15
C THR A 72 -6.04 10.18 3.72
N ALA A 73 -6.18 11.49 3.96
CA ALA A 73 -5.15 12.32 4.57
C ALA A 73 -4.81 11.85 5.99
N ARG A 74 -5.81 11.44 6.78
CA ARG A 74 -5.56 10.90 8.12
C ARG A 74 -4.83 9.56 8.08
N LEU A 75 -5.22 8.66 7.17
CA LEU A 75 -4.51 7.40 6.97
C LEU A 75 -3.06 7.64 6.52
N ALA A 76 -2.82 8.59 5.62
CA ALA A 76 -1.48 8.97 5.18
C ALA A 76 -0.63 9.48 6.36
N ALA A 77 -1.22 10.26 7.27
CA ALA A 77 -0.54 10.73 8.47
C ALA A 77 -0.23 9.58 9.46
N ASP A 78 -1.11 8.58 9.56
CA ASP A 78 -0.91 7.40 10.41
C ASP A 78 0.11 6.41 9.82
N GLU A 79 0.20 6.33 8.48
CA GLU A 79 1.05 5.38 7.73
C GLU A 79 1.96 6.11 6.70
N PRO A 80 2.82 7.04 7.15
CA PRO A 80 3.50 7.98 6.25
C PRO A 80 4.49 7.29 5.30
N VAL A 81 5.18 6.25 5.77
CA VAL A 81 6.14 5.52 4.94
C VAL A 81 5.43 4.69 3.88
N LEU A 82 4.31 4.04 4.22
CA LEU A 82 3.52 3.28 3.25
C LEU A 82 3.00 4.21 2.15
N ARG A 83 2.43 5.36 2.52
CA ARG A 83 1.96 6.35 1.54
C ARG A 83 3.11 6.83 0.64
N ALA A 84 4.25 7.20 1.22
CA ALA A 84 5.40 7.70 0.47
C ALA A 84 5.98 6.66 -0.50
N VAL A 85 6.03 5.39 -0.11
CA VAL A 85 6.45 4.29 -1.02
C VAL A 85 5.47 4.15 -2.18
N LEU A 86 4.17 4.16 -1.92
CA LEU A 86 3.16 4.07 -2.98
C LEU A 86 3.24 5.27 -3.93
N ASP A 87 3.41 6.49 -3.41
CA ASP A 87 3.56 7.70 -4.24
C ASP A 87 4.82 7.66 -5.12
N ALA A 88 5.93 7.12 -4.59
CA ALA A 88 7.19 7.07 -5.32
C ALA A 88 7.23 5.99 -6.41
N HIS A 89 6.57 4.85 -6.18
CA HIS A 89 6.71 3.65 -7.03
C HIS A 89 5.44 3.30 -7.82
N LEU A 90 4.30 3.88 -7.49
CA LEU A 90 3.03 3.74 -8.20
C LEU A 90 2.39 5.13 -8.42
N PRO A 91 3.06 6.05 -9.16
CA PRO A 91 2.46 7.33 -9.46
C PRO A 91 1.14 7.11 -10.20
N PHE A 92 0.13 7.91 -9.87
CA PHE A 92 -1.28 7.86 -10.32
C PHE A 92 -1.53 7.72 -11.84
N ASP A 93 -0.50 7.66 -12.67
CA ASP A 93 -0.55 7.61 -14.13
C ASP A 93 -0.52 6.18 -14.71
N SER A 94 -0.07 5.16 -13.98
CA SER A 94 0.14 3.83 -14.56
C SER A 94 -1.12 3.05 -14.92
N TYR A 95 -2.32 3.48 -14.47
CA TYR A 95 -3.60 2.83 -14.80
C TYR A 95 -4.49 3.64 -15.76
N ARG A 96 -4.09 4.87 -16.16
CA ARG A 96 -4.90 5.70 -17.07
C ARG A 96 -4.59 5.47 -18.55
N THR A 97 -3.41 4.94 -18.87
CA THR A 97 -2.97 4.75 -20.26
C THR A 97 -3.56 3.50 -20.93
N VAL A 98 -4.03 2.51 -20.17
CA VAL A 98 -4.55 1.24 -20.74
C VAL A 98 -6.05 1.32 -21.10
N GLY A 99 -6.76 2.38 -20.69
CA GLY A 99 -8.20 2.54 -20.93
C GLY A 99 -8.61 3.43 -22.11
N MET A 100 -7.67 3.95 -22.91
CA MET A 100 -7.96 4.93 -23.98
C MET A 100 -7.61 4.46 -25.40
N THR A 101 -7.55 3.14 -25.61
CA THR A 101 -7.52 2.58 -26.97
C THR A 101 -8.38 1.32 -27.04
N SER A 102 -9.67 1.49 -27.36
CA SER A 102 -10.48 0.63 -28.25
C SER A 102 -11.89 1.18 -28.35
#